data_AF-A0A5B8YMZ9-F1
#
_entry.id   AF-A0A5B8YMZ9-F1
#
_cell.length_a   1.000
_cell.length_b   1.000
_cell.length_c   1.000
_cell.angle_alpha   90.00
_cell.angle_beta   90.00
_cell.angle_gamma   90.00
#
_symmetry.space_group_name_H-M   'P 1'
#
loop_
_entity.id
_entity.type
_entity.pdbx_description
1 polymer ?
#
loop_
_entity_poly.entity_id
_entity_poly.type
_entity_poly.pdbx_seq_one_letter_code
_entity_poly.pdbx_strand_id
1 'polypeptide(L)'
;MKTDEFQNKNSIDLEPFYQALEDDPKLLEEAIEILFGMVNFEPKSIKKLALIIKKDSRNLFNEIAALSQSNQDKGNMPSCCSGH
;
A
#
# COMPACT_ATOMS: atom_id res chain seq x y z
N MET A 1 -23.61 -14.19 -29.83
CA MET A 1 -23.41 -12.73 -29.99
C MET A 1 -23.56 -12.09 -28.61
N LYS A 2 -22.59 -11.24 -28.24
CA LYS A 2 -22.62 -10.24 -27.15
C LYS A 2 -22.39 -10.70 -25.70
N THR A 3 -21.12 -10.88 -25.32
CA THR A 3 -20.62 -10.40 -24.01
C THR A 3 -19.09 -10.27 -23.89
N ASP A 4 -18.30 -10.54 -24.94
CA ASP A 4 -16.83 -10.49 -24.84
C ASP A 4 -16.20 -9.20 -25.45
N GLU A 5 -17.02 -8.22 -25.86
CA GLU A 5 -16.55 -7.00 -26.55
C GLU A 5 -16.23 -5.80 -25.64
N PHE A 6 -16.30 -5.95 -24.31
CA PHE A 6 -16.02 -4.85 -23.37
C PHE A 6 -14.74 -5.01 -22.52
N GLN A 7 -14.00 -6.12 -22.65
CA GLN A 7 -12.80 -6.37 -21.81
C GLN A 7 -11.48 -5.89 -22.43
N ASN A 8 -11.49 -5.41 -23.68
CA ASN A 8 -10.25 -5.10 -24.43
C ASN A 8 -10.08 -3.63 -24.80
N LYS A 9 -10.74 -2.71 -24.10
CA LYS A 9 -10.47 -1.27 -24.19
C LYS A 9 -9.81 -0.84 -22.88
N ASN A 10 -8.53 -0.47 -22.97
CA ASN A 10 -7.68 0.08 -21.91
C ASN A 10 -6.80 -0.96 -21.19
N SER A 11 -6.04 -1.78 -21.93
CA SER A 11 -4.73 -2.18 -21.41
C SER A 11 -3.92 -0.88 -21.28
N ILE A 12 -3.92 -0.29 -20.09
CA ILE A 12 -3.11 0.89 -19.81
C ILE A 12 -1.66 0.46 -20.05
N ASP A 13 -0.99 1.12 -20.98
CA ASP A 13 0.44 0.91 -21.20
C ASP A 13 1.19 1.51 -20.01
N LEU A 14 1.77 0.64 -19.19
CA LEU A 14 2.51 1.01 -17.98
C LEU A 14 4.01 1.17 -18.27
N GLU A 15 4.48 0.87 -19.47
CA GLU A 15 5.91 0.99 -19.81
C GLU A 15 6.45 2.41 -19.60
N PRO A 16 5.74 3.49 -19.99
CA PRO A 16 6.21 4.85 -19.71
C PRO A 16 6.29 5.16 -18.21
N PHE A 17 5.43 4.55 -17.41
CA PHE A 17 5.47 4.68 -15.96
C PHE A 17 6.70 3.97 -15.38
N TYR A 18 6.99 2.75 -15.82
CA TYR A 18 8.18 2.01 -15.39
C TYR A 18 9.47 2.70 -15.81
N GLN A 19 9.56 3.20 -17.05
CA GLN A 19 10.71 3.96 -17.52
C GLN A 19 10.96 5.20 -16.67
N ALA A 20 9.91 5.94 -16.30
CA ALA A 20 10.06 7.10 -15.42
C ALA A 20 10.61 6.73 -14.03
N LEU A 21 10.21 5.58 -13.48
CA LEU A 21 10.74 5.10 -12.20
C LEU A 21 12.19 4.60 -12.31
N GLU A 22 12.58 4.02 -13.44
CA GLU A 22 13.96 3.62 -13.70
C GLU A 22 14.88 4.83 -13.90
N ASP A 23 14.40 5.85 -14.63
CA ASP A 23 15.14 7.08 -14.91
C ASP A 23 15.33 7.94 -13.66
N ASP A 24 14.31 8.01 -12.79
CA ASP A 24 14.38 8.71 -11.51
C ASP A 24 13.67 7.93 -10.38
N PRO A 25 14.42 7.11 -9.62
CA PRO A 25 13.85 6.35 -8.52
C PRO A 25 13.27 7.23 -7.40
N LYS A 26 13.63 8.52 -7.32
CA LYS A 26 13.06 9.45 -6.35
C LYS A 26 11.57 9.69 -6.58
N LEU A 27 11.09 9.55 -7.81
CA LEU A 27 9.66 9.67 -8.12
C LEU A 27 8.82 8.67 -7.32
N LEU A 28 9.36 7.47 -7.08
CA LEU A 28 8.69 6.48 -6.25
C LEU A 28 8.68 6.91 -4.78
N GLU A 29 9.80 7.42 -4.27
CA GLU A 29 9.93 7.91 -2.89
C GLU A 29 8.94 9.06 -2.63
N GLU A 30 8.91 10.06 -3.52
CA GLU A 30 7.99 11.21 -3.43
C GLU A 30 6.52 10.76 -3.50
N ALA A 31 6.18 9.82 -4.38
CA ALA A 31 4.83 9.27 -4.47
C ALA A 31 4.42 8.57 -3.16
N ILE A 32 5.33 7.82 -2.53
CA ILE A 32 5.10 7.17 -1.24
C ILE A 32 4.94 8.21 -0.12
N GLU A 33 5.74 9.27 -0.11
CA GLU A 33 5.61 10.37 0.87
C GLU A 33 4.25 11.07 0.76
N ILE A 34 3.78 11.32 -0.46
CA ILE A 34 2.45 11.88 -0.70
C ILE A 34 1.38 10.93 -0.16
N LEU A 35 1.49 9.63 -0.41
CA LEU A 35 0.56 8.62 0.11
C LEU A 35 0.55 8.61 1.65
N PHE A 36 1.71 8.76 2.30
CA PHE A 36 1.79 8.90 3.76
C PHE A 36 1.12 10.19 4.24
N GLY A 37 1.30 11.31 3.54
CA GLY A 37 0.58 12.55 3.81
C GLY A 37 -0.95 12.34 3.76
N MET A 38 -1.44 11.64 2.75
CA MET A 38 -2.86 11.33 2.59
C MET A 38 -3.45 10.52 3.74
N VAL A 39 -2.65 9.76 4.51
CA VAL A 39 -3.13 9.08 5.72
C VAL A 39 -3.74 10.08 6.70
N ASN A 40 -3.11 11.25 6.84
CA ASN A 40 -3.51 12.28 7.79
C ASN A 40 -4.59 13.21 7.24
N PHE A 41 -4.49 13.59 5.96
CA PHE A 41 -5.37 14.61 5.37
C PHE A 41 -6.60 14.02 4.65
N GLU A 42 -6.50 12.79 4.15
CA GLU A 42 -7.51 12.15 3.29
C GLU A 42 -7.80 10.68 3.70
N PRO A 43 -8.26 10.45 4.95
CA PRO A 43 -8.40 9.10 5.52
C PRO A 43 -9.42 8.22 4.81
N LYS A 44 -10.36 8.79 4.05
CA LYS A 44 -11.31 8.01 3.23
C LYS A 44 -10.65 7.47 1.97
N SER A 45 -9.82 8.27 1.32
CA SER A 45 -9.12 7.91 0.09
C SER A 45 -8.07 6.83 0.38
N ILE A 46 -7.31 6.98 1.46
CA ILE A 46 -6.31 5.98 1.85
C ILE A 46 -6.95 4.63 2.23
N LYS A 47 -8.13 4.64 2.87
CA LYS A 47 -8.88 3.40 3.17
C LYS A 47 -9.30 2.67 1.90
N LYS A 48 -9.70 3.40 0.85
CA LYS A 48 -10.00 2.80 -0.46
C LYS A 48 -8.75 2.17 -1.07
N LEU A 49 -7.61 2.85 -1.01
CA LEU A 49 -6.33 2.31 -1.48
C LEU A 49 -5.95 1.03 -0.71
N ALA A 50 -6.10 1.01 0.61
CA ALA A 50 -5.85 -0.18 1.42
C ALA A 50 -6.73 -1.38 1.02
N LEU A 51 -8.00 -1.13 0.66
CA LEU A 51 -8.88 -2.18 0.14
C LEU A 51 -8.42 -2.71 -1.22
N ILE A 52 -7.93 -1.83 -2.10
CA ILE A 52 -7.36 -2.22 -3.40
C ILE A 52 -6.10 -3.07 -3.18
N ILE A 53 -5.17 -2.63 -2.32
CA ILE A 53 -3.95 -3.39 -1.98
C ILE A 53 -4.32 -4.78 -1.45
N LYS A 54 -5.27 -4.86 -0.51
CA LYS A 54 -5.73 -6.15 0.04
C LYS A 54 -6.29 -7.09 -1.02
N LYS A 55 -6.98 -6.55 -2.03
CA LYS A 55 -7.63 -7.34 -3.08
C LYS A 55 -6.64 -7.78 -4.16
N ASP A 56 -5.84 -6.84 -4.66
CA ASP A 56 -5.09 -6.96 -5.90
C ASP A 56 -3.58 -7.20 -5.66
N SER A 57 -3.07 -6.94 -4.45
CA SER A 57 -1.66 -7.14 -4.07
C SER A 57 -1.53 -7.82 -2.69
N ARG A 58 -1.98 -9.08 -2.61
CA ARG A 58 -2.04 -9.84 -1.35
C ARG A 58 -0.69 -9.98 -0.64
N ASN A 59 0.41 -10.12 -1.39
CA ASN A 59 1.75 -10.25 -0.80
C ASN A 59 2.14 -8.96 -0.08
N LEU A 60 1.99 -7.81 -0.74
CA LEU A 60 2.24 -6.50 -0.14
C LEU A 60 1.35 -6.27 1.08
N PHE A 61 0.06 -6.64 1.00
CA PHE A 61 -0.83 -6.57 2.14
C PHE A 61 -0.34 -7.39 3.34
N ASN A 62 0.10 -8.62 3.10
CA ASN A 62 0.60 -9.50 4.16
C ASN A 62 1.89 -8.96 4.80
N GLU A 63 2.81 -8.43 4.00
CA GLU A 63 4.03 -7.78 4.50
C GLU A 63 3.71 -6.57 5.39
N ILE A 64 2.81 -5.69 4.94
CA ILE A 64 2.35 -4.54 5.73
C ILE A 64 1.67 -5.01 7.04
N ALA A 65 0.81 -6.02 6.98
CA ALA A 65 0.11 -6.55 8.14
C ALA A 65 1.06 -7.18 9.16
N ALA A 66 2.06 -7.94 8.71
CA ALA A 66 3.07 -8.55 9.57
C ALA A 66 3.90 -7.48 10.31
N LEU A 67 4.31 -6.41 9.60
CA LEU A 67 5.01 -5.28 10.20
C LEU A 67 4.15 -4.54 11.23
N SER A 68 2.85 -4.38 10.96
CA SER A 68 1.91 -3.77 11.90
C SER A 68 1.78 -4.60 13.20
N GLN A 69 1.64 -5.92 13.09
CA GLN A 69 1.51 -6.81 14.25
C GLN A 69 2.80 -6.88 15.06
N SER A 70 3.96 -6.97 14.40
CA SER A 70 5.27 -6.95 15.08
C SER A 70 5.50 -5.68 15.92
N ASN A 71 4.92 -4.55 15.53
CA ASN A 71 5.01 -3.30 16.28
C ASN A 71 4.02 -3.24 17.46
N GLN A 72 2.90 -3.95 17.40
CA GLN A 72 1.96 -4.07 18.52
C GLN A 72 2.47 -5.00 19.62
N ASP A 73 3.12 -6.10 19.26
CA ASP A 73 3.67 -7.06 20.25
C ASP A 73 4.82 -6.45 21.07
N LYS A 74 5.58 -5.50 20.52
CA LYS A 74 6.58 -4.72 21.27
C LYS A 74 5.97 -3.78 22.31
N GLY A 75 4.72 -3.35 22.14
CA GLY A 75 4.01 -2.50 23.10
C GLY A 75 3.38 -3.27 24.27
N ASN A 76 3.21 -4.59 24.13
CA ASN A 76 2.56 -5.46 25.11
C ASN A 76 3.54 -6.26 25.99
N MET A 77 4.84 -5.96 25.96
CA MET A 77 5.74 -6.55 26.95
C MET A 77 5.33 -6.04 28.34
N PRO A 78 4.85 -6.92 29.26
CA PRO A 78 4.51 -6.48 30.60
C PRO A 78 5.78 -5.89 31.22
N SER A 79 5.66 -4.63 31.68
CA SER A 79 6.68 -3.95 32.46
C SER A 79 7.12 -4.87 33.61
N CYS A 80 8.31 -5.44 33.50
CA CYS A 80 8.88 -6.42 34.43
C CYS A 80 9.38 -5.77 35.75
N CYS A 81 8.75 -4.67 36.16
CA CYS A 81 9.10 -3.88 37.35
C CYS A 81 7.83 -3.59 38.15
N SER A 82 7.26 -4.62 38.76
CA SER A 82 6.32 -4.49 39.88
C SER A 82 6.56 -5.67 40.81
N GLY A 83 7.62 -5.55 41.60
CA GLY A 83 8.02 -6.55 42.58
C GLY A 83 8.67 -5.86 43.77
N HIS A 84 7.88 -5.76 44.85
CA HIS A 84 8.14 -5.23 46.19
C HIS A 84 8.10 -3.70 46.39
#